data_AF-A0A9Q5Z797-F1
#
_entry.id   AF-A0A9Q5Z797-F1
#
_cell.length_a   1.000
_cell.length_b   1.000
_cell.length_c   1.000
_cell.angle_alpha   90.00
_cell.angle_beta   90.00
_cell.angle_gamma   90.00
#
_symmetry.space_group_name_H-M   'P 1'
#
loop_
_entity.id
_entity.type
_entity.pdbx_description
1 polymer ?
#
loop_
_entity_poly.entity_id
_entity_poly.type
_entity_poly.pdbx_seq_one_letter_code
_entity_poly.pdbx_strand_id
1 'polypeptide(L)'
;MKKFPNLFPKDLPRTIQRSRLVFKQGKWREVRSKGEERTASGIYNFVVTLEGIVFIHRVSTTVGDKRIGHIDLAMGRDVKYAGQIYFSGRNNRGILRKWTNESGHYQPSPEFMNNAGLPEAFFEAGSFKSLKS
;
A
#
# COMPACT_ATOMS: atom_id res chain seq x y z
N MET A 1 -2.84 -12.47 -16.42
CA MET A 1 -2.92 -11.50 -15.31
C MET A 1 -2.35 -10.17 -15.77
N LYS A 2 -3.11 -9.07 -15.63
CA LYS A 2 -2.58 -7.72 -15.95
C LYS A 2 -1.50 -7.34 -14.93
N LYS A 3 -0.41 -6.77 -15.42
CA LYS A 3 0.62 -6.10 -14.60
C LYS A 3 0.63 -4.61 -14.92
N PHE A 4 1.10 -3.81 -13.97
CA PHE A 4 1.24 -2.37 -14.12
C PHE A 4 2.73 -2.01 -14.07
N PRO A 5 3.29 -1.49 -15.17
CA PRO A 5 4.68 -1.08 -15.20
C PRO A 5 4.89 0.24 -14.45
N ASN A 6 6.11 0.48 -14.00
CA ASN A 6 6.52 1.81 -13.53
C ASN A 6 6.46 2.80 -14.70
N LEU A 7 5.60 3.80 -14.61
CA LEU A 7 5.42 4.83 -15.63
C LEU A 7 6.58 5.85 -15.68
N PHE A 8 7.43 5.87 -14.64
CA PHE A 8 8.58 6.77 -14.52
C PHE A 8 9.87 5.96 -14.31
N PRO A 9 10.38 5.24 -15.33
CA PRO A 9 11.54 4.35 -15.20
C PRO A 9 12.86 5.08 -14.90
N LYS A 10 12.91 6.41 -15.10
CA LYS A 10 14.06 7.25 -14.75
C LYS A 10 14.11 7.61 -13.26
N ASP A 11 12.98 7.50 -12.56
CA ASP A 11 12.95 7.70 -11.12
C ASP A 11 13.60 6.48 -10.45
N LEU A 12 14.66 6.70 -9.69
CA LEU A 12 15.35 5.62 -9.01
C LEU A 12 14.70 5.35 -7.64
N PRO A 13 14.30 4.10 -7.33
CA PRO A 13 13.78 3.76 -6.02
C PRO A 13 14.87 3.90 -4.96
N ARG A 14 14.49 4.37 -3.77
CA ARG A 14 15.39 4.36 -2.61
C ARG A 14 15.36 3.01 -1.92
N THR A 15 16.49 2.62 -1.34
CA THR A 15 16.57 1.46 -0.45
C THR A 15 15.90 1.79 0.87
N ILE A 16 14.78 1.11 1.16
CA ILE A 16 14.01 1.28 2.39
C ILE A 16 13.76 -0.05 3.09
N GLN A 17 13.54 -0.01 4.40
CA GLN A 17 12.97 -1.16 5.10
C GLN A 17 11.47 -1.24 4.79
N ARG A 18 11.06 -2.32 4.12
CA ARG A 18 9.65 -2.57 3.78
C ARG A 18 8.98 -3.40 4.87
N SER A 19 7.72 -3.05 5.18
CA SER A 19 6.85 -3.89 6.02
C SER A 19 5.89 -4.66 5.12
N ARG A 20 5.65 -5.93 5.44
CA ARG A 20 4.58 -6.72 4.82
C ARG A 20 3.26 -6.47 5.53
N LEU A 21 2.17 -6.39 4.78
CA LEU A 21 0.83 -6.39 5.34
C LEU A 21 0.32 -7.82 5.42
N VAL A 22 -0.14 -8.24 6.61
CA VAL A 22 -0.72 -9.57 6.84
C VAL A 22 -2.02 -9.47 7.63
N PHE A 23 -2.95 -10.37 7.40
CA PHE A 23 -4.16 -10.51 8.21
C PHE A 23 -4.00 -11.68 9.18
N LYS A 24 -4.09 -11.41 10.50
CA LYS A 24 -3.85 -12.41 11.54
C LYS A 24 -4.75 -12.13 12.74
N GLN A 25 -5.45 -13.15 13.21
CA GLN A 25 -6.36 -13.06 14.37
C GLN A 25 -7.37 -11.90 14.23
N GLY A 26 -8.00 -11.78 13.06
CA GLY A 26 -9.02 -10.76 12.78
C GLY A 26 -8.48 -9.34 12.60
N LYS A 27 -7.16 -9.12 12.58
CA LYS A 27 -6.55 -7.80 12.45
C LYS A 27 -5.47 -7.76 11.38
N TRP A 28 -5.43 -6.65 10.65
CA TRP A 28 -4.34 -6.30 9.75
C TRP A 28 -3.12 -5.82 10.53
N ARG A 29 -1.96 -6.38 10.19
CA ARG A 29 -0.68 -6.16 10.87
C ARG A 29 0.43 -5.84 9.87
N GLU A 30 1.32 -4.96 10.28
CA GLU A 30 2.59 -4.68 9.63
C GLU A 30 3.64 -5.63 10.19
N VAL A 31 4.29 -6.40 9.33
CA VAL A 31 5.40 -7.30 9.71
C VAL A 31 6.68 -6.79 9.11
N ARG A 32 7.60 -6.33 9.96
CA ARG A 32 8.92 -5.86 9.55
C ARG A 32 9.85 -7.04 9.25
N SER A 33 10.96 -6.76 8.56
CA SER A 33 11.95 -7.78 8.18
C SER A 33 12.55 -8.56 9.36
N LYS A 34 12.62 -7.97 10.55
CA LYS A 34 13.10 -8.63 11.79
C LYS A 34 12.02 -9.39 12.56
N GLY A 35 10.83 -9.58 11.98
CA GLY A 35 9.71 -10.26 12.63
C GLY A 35 8.90 -9.39 13.61
N GLU A 36 9.31 -8.13 13.82
CA GLU A 36 8.52 -7.18 14.62
C GLU A 36 7.15 -6.95 13.96
N GLU A 37 6.08 -7.24 14.69
CA GLU A 37 4.70 -7.03 14.26
C GLU A 37 4.07 -5.80 14.95
N ARG A 38 3.36 -4.98 14.18
CA ARG A 38 2.52 -3.90 14.72
C ARG A 38 1.13 -3.95 14.11
N THR A 39 0.11 -3.61 14.88
CA THR A 39 -1.26 -3.54 14.33
C THR A 39 -1.39 -2.30 13.45
N ALA A 40 -1.82 -2.47 12.20
CA ALA A 40 -1.90 -1.40 11.21
C ALA A 40 -2.92 -0.32 11.63
N SER A 41 -2.60 0.95 11.39
CA SER A 41 -3.49 2.08 11.74
C SER A 41 -3.18 3.33 10.94
N GLY A 42 -4.20 4.08 10.52
CA GLY A 42 -4.02 5.26 9.67
C GLY A 42 -3.77 4.88 8.20
N ILE A 43 -3.10 5.77 7.46
CA ILE A 43 -3.01 5.70 6.00
C ILE A 43 -1.63 5.23 5.55
N TYR A 44 -1.61 4.31 4.58
CA TYR A 44 -0.41 3.74 3.98
C TYR A 44 -0.48 3.78 2.46
N ASN A 45 0.67 3.97 1.82
CA ASN A 45 0.88 3.51 0.45
C ASN A 45 1.06 1.99 0.49
N PHE A 46 0.50 1.28 -0.49
CA PHE A 46 0.72 -0.16 -0.66
C PHE A 46 1.07 -0.51 -2.10
N VAL A 47 1.82 -1.59 -2.27
CA VAL A 47 2.07 -2.26 -3.55
C VAL A 47 1.87 -3.76 -3.38
N VAL A 48 1.37 -4.41 -4.43
CA VAL A 48 1.25 -5.87 -4.51
C VAL A 48 2.24 -6.36 -5.55
N THR A 49 3.22 -7.14 -5.14
CA THR A 49 4.25 -7.68 -6.05
C THR A 49 3.67 -8.72 -7.00
N LEU A 50 4.44 -9.11 -8.02
CA LEU A 50 4.06 -10.18 -8.95
C LEU A 50 3.91 -11.55 -8.26
N GLU A 51 4.54 -11.73 -7.11
CA GLU A 51 4.40 -12.90 -6.24
C GLU A 51 3.18 -12.80 -5.29
N GLY A 52 2.46 -11.66 -5.28
CA GLY A 52 1.30 -11.43 -4.42
C GLY A 52 1.63 -10.94 -3.01
N ILE A 53 2.87 -10.52 -2.77
CA ILE A 53 3.26 -9.96 -1.46
C ILE A 53 2.80 -8.50 -1.39
N VAL A 54 2.10 -8.14 -0.31
CA VAL A 54 1.67 -6.77 -0.07
C VAL A 54 2.71 -6.05 0.80
N PHE A 55 3.42 -5.08 0.21
CA PHE A 55 4.31 -4.19 0.95
C PHE A 55 3.61 -2.86 1.22
N ILE A 56 3.81 -2.33 2.42
CA ILE A 56 3.18 -1.10 2.89
C ILE A 56 4.18 -0.15 3.53
N HIS A 57 3.89 1.16 3.40
CA HIS A 57 4.55 2.21 4.16
C HIS A 57 3.54 3.28 4.54
N ARG A 58 3.58 3.81 5.76
CA ARG A 58 2.79 4.99 6.15
C ARG A 58 3.07 6.16 5.19
N VAL A 59 2.02 6.85 4.76
CA VAL A 59 2.14 8.01 3.85
C VAL A 59 2.88 9.19 4.49
N SER A 60 2.91 9.26 5.82
CA SER A 60 3.57 10.31 6.59
C SER A 60 5.07 10.10 6.79
N THR A 61 5.62 8.95 6.39
CA THR A 61 7.03 8.66 6.66
C THR A 61 7.92 9.13 5.52
N THR A 62 9.10 9.62 5.92
CA THR A 62 10.12 10.17 5.04
C THR A 62 11.43 9.39 5.15
N VAL A 63 12.24 9.49 4.10
CA VAL A 63 13.66 9.13 4.09
C VAL A 63 14.41 10.37 3.64
N GLY A 64 15.18 10.97 4.54
CA GLY A 64 15.59 12.37 4.41
C GLY A 64 14.36 13.28 4.36
N ASP A 65 14.35 14.22 3.43
CA ASP A 65 13.29 15.22 3.29
C ASP A 65 12.12 14.80 2.37
N LYS A 66 12.12 13.55 1.88
CA LYS A 66 11.16 13.06 0.88
C LYS A 66 10.30 11.93 1.42
N ARG A 67 8.97 12.02 1.23
CA ARG A 67 8.00 10.95 1.54
C ARG A 67 8.29 9.68 0.75
N ILE A 68 8.04 8.52 1.36
CA ILE A 68 8.18 7.22 0.69
C ILE A 68 7.02 7.00 -0.29
N GLY A 69 7.35 6.78 -1.56
CA GLY A 69 6.40 6.55 -2.65
C GLY A 69 6.22 5.08 -3.01
N HIS A 70 5.31 4.79 -3.94
CA HIS A 70 5.05 3.44 -4.44
C HIS A 70 6.27 2.83 -5.14
N ILE A 71 7.07 3.65 -5.84
CA ILE A 71 8.29 3.19 -6.50
C ILE A 71 9.32 2.62 -5.52
N ASP A 72 9.47 3.24 -4.34
CA ASP A 72 10.39 2.75 -3.30
C ASP A 72 9.90 1.41 -2.74
N LEU A 73 8.58 1.27 -2.53
CA LEU A 73 7.96 0.03 -2.05
C LEU A 73 8.12 -1.13 -3.05
N ALA A 74 7.94 -0.85 -4.33
CA ALA A 74 8.07 -1.80 -5.42
C ALA A 74 9.53 -2.05 -5.85
N MET A 75 10.48 -1.27 -5.32
CA MET A 75 11.89 -1.29 -5.74
C MET A 75 12.03 -1.08 -7.26
N GLY A 76 11.22 -0.19 -7.84
CA GLY A 76 11.22 0.14 -9.28
C GLY A 76 10.63 -0.94 -10.20
N ARG A 77 10.20 -2.08 -9.67
CA ARG A 77 9.67 -3.20 -10.46
C ARG A 77 8.20 -3.00 -10.85
N ASP A 78 7.75 -3.74 -11.85
CA ASP A 78 6.33 -3.89 -12.16
C ASP A 78 5.56 -4.48 -10.96
N VAL A 79 4.28 -4.13 -10.85
CA VAL A 79 3.40 -4.57 -9.76
C VAL A 79 2.12 -5.20 -10.30
N LYS A 80 1.45 -6.02 -9.48
CA LYS A 80 0.07 -6.47 -9.74
C LYS A 80 -0.93 -5.35 -9.51
N TYR A 81 -0.66 -4.53 -8.49
CA TYR A 81 -1.50 -3.41 -8.08
C TYR A 81 -0.72 -2.47 -7.16
N ALA A 82 -1.18 -1.23 -7.03
CA ALA A 82 -0.66 -0.23 -6.12
C ALA A 82 -1.76 0.76 -5.75
N GLY A 83 -1.67 1.35 -4.57
CA GLY A 83 -2.71 2.25 -4.11
C GLY A 83 -2.45 2.80 -2.72
N GLN A 84 -3.49 3.34 -2.11
CA GLN A 84 -3.48 3.69 -0.69
C GLN A 84 -4.47 2.84 0.09
N ILE A 85 -4.16 2.58 1.35
CA ILE A 85 -4.98 1.78 2.26
C ILE A 85 -5.12 2.51 3.60
N TYR A 86 -6.35 2.56 4.11
CA TYR A 86 -6.70 3.22 5.36
C TYR A 86 -7.22 2.19 6.37
N PHE A 87 -6.56 2.17 7.53
CA PHE A 87 -6.96 1.42 8.70
C PHE A 87 -7.48 2.36 9.78
N SER A 88 -8.44 1.86 10.56
CA SER A 88 -8.95 2.50 11.77
C SER A 88 -7.85 3.00 12.72
N GLY A 89 -8.19 4.08 13.45
CA GLY A 89 -7.30 4.78 14.37
C GLY A 89 -7.10 4.11 15.74
N ARG A 90 -6.63 4.91 16.70
CA ARG A 90 -6.07 4.48 18.00
C ARG A 90 -6.94 3.49 18.79
N ASN A 91 -8.25 3.65 18.77
CA ASN A 91 -9.17 2.87 19.61
C ASN A 91 -9.60 1.54 19.00
N ASN A 92 -9.32 1.29 17.70
CA ASN A 92 -9.73 0.05 17.06
C ASN A 92 -8.77 -0.37 15.94
N ARG A 93 -7.46 -0.35 16.18
CA ARG A 93 -6.44 -0.63 15.15
C ARG A 93 -6.62 -1.99 14.46
N GLY A 94 -6.18 -2.07 13.20
CA GLY A 94 -6.12 -3.31 12.42
C GLY A 94 -7.39 -3.62 11.64
N ILE A 95 -8.37 -2.70 11.62
CA ILE A 95 -9.59 -2.84 10.84
C ILE A 95 -9.42 -2.02 9.55
N LEU A 96 -9.50 -2.72 8.41
CA LEU A 96 -9.54 -2.08 7.10
C LEU A 96 -10.82 -1.26 6.99
N ARG A 97 -10.67 0.00 6.59
CA ARG A 97 -11.80 0.91 6.37
C ARG A 97 -12.01 1.20 4.91
N LYS A 98 -10.91 1.41 4.19
CA LYS A 98 -10.94 1.80 2.77
C LYS A 98 -9.61 1.50 2.11
N TRP A 99 -9.64 1.26 0.81
CA TRP A 99 -8.44 1.26 -0.02
C TRP A 99 -8.77 1.71 -1.44
N THR A 100 -7.76 2.18 -2.15
CA THR A 100 -7.92 2.79 -3.47
C THR A 100 -6.87 2.31 -4.45
N ASN A 101 -6.98 2.77 -5.70
CA ASN A 101 -5.97 2.59 -6.75
C ASN A 101 -5.07 3.84 -6.91
N GLU A 102 -5.00 4.72 -5.90
CA GLU A 102 -4.19 5.94 -5.93
C GLU A 102 -2.70 5.62 -5.89
N SER A 103 -2.06 5.67 -7.06
CA SER A 103 -0.62 5.49 -7.20
C SER A 103 -0.06 6.37 -8.30
N GLY A 104 0.88 7.25 -7.96
CA GLY A 104 1.54 8.11 -8.95
C GLY A 104 2.30 7.31 -10.01
N HIS A 105 3.06 6.28 -9.59
CA HIS A 105 3.99 5.55 -10.46
C HIS A 105 3.40 4.40 -11.26
N TYR A 106 2.26 3.85 -10.86
CA TYR A 106 1.71 2.62 -11.47
C TYR A 106 0.27 2.75 -11.98
N GLN A 107 -0.49 3.73 -11.47
CA GLN A 107 -1.85 4.10 -11.90
C GLN A 107 -2.72 2.90 -12.34
N PRO A 108 -2.93 1.89 -11.47
CA PRO A 108 -3.69 0.73 -11.88
C PRO A 108 -5.16 1.06 -12.13
N SER A 109 -5.74 0.48 -13.17
CA SER A 109 -7.16 0.67 -13.50
C SER A 109 -8.06 -0.01 -12.44
N PRO A 110 -9.16 0.64 -11.99
CA PRO A 110 -10.10 0.08 -11.02
C PRO A 110 -10.66 -1.29 -11.40
N GLU A 111 -10.78 -1.59 -12.70
CA GLU A 111 -11.29 -2.88 -13.20
C GLU A 111 -10.42 -4.08 -12.79
N PHE A 112 -9.17 -3.84 -12.37
CA PHE A 112 -8.25 -4.86 -11.89
C PHE A 112 -8.11 -4.89 -10.37
N MET A 113 -9.06 -4.33 -9.61
CA MET A 113 -9.02 -4.28 -8.13
C MET A 113 -8.76 -5.66 -7.49
N ASN A 114 -9.24 -6.74 -8.10
CA ASN A 114 -9.08 -8.11 -7.62
C ASN A 114 -7.60 -8.54 -7.54
N ASN A 115 -6.72 -7.90 -8.32
CA ASN A 115 -5.27 -8.12 -8.24
C ASN A 115 -4.65 -7.68 -6.91
N ALA A 116 -5.34 -6.82 -6.14
CA ALA A 116 -4.84 -6.33 -4.87
C ALA A 116 -4.88 -7.38 -3.75
N GLY A 117 -5.73 -8.42 -3.88
CA GLY A 117 -5.94 -9.41 -2.82
C GLY A 117 -6.51 -8.81 -1.52
N LEU A 118 -7.14 -7.64 -1.61
CA LEU A 118 -7.80 -6.95 -0.51
C LEU A 118 -9.33 -7.10 -0.63
N PRO A 119 -10.09 -7.05 0.46
CA PRO A 119 -11.55 -7.17 0.38
C PRO A 119 -12.17 -6.05 -0.45
N GLU A 120 -12.82 -6.43 -1.55
CA GLU A 120 -13.38 -5.52 -2.57
C GLU A 120 -14.47 -4.59 -2.02
N ALA A 121 -15.20 -5.02 -0.98
CA ALA A 121 -16.24 -4.22 -0.32
C ALA A 121 -15.73 -2.89 0.27
N PHE A 122 -14.41 -2.72 0.44
CA PHE A 122 -13.79 -1.49 0.94
C PHE A 122 -13.04 -0.70 -0.16
N PHE A 123 -13.16 -1.11 -1.43
CA PHE A 123 -12.51 -0.43 -2.53
C PHE A 123 -13.27 0.84 -2.93
N GLU A 124 -12.52 1.92 -3.16
CA GLU A 124 -13.03 3.11 -3.83
C GLU A 124 -12.02 3.61 -4.87
N ALA A 125 -12.49 3.81 -6.10
CA ALA A 125 -11.65 4.31 -7.18
C ALA A 125 -11.24 5.78 -6.97
N GLY A 126 -10.01 6.11 -7.34
CA GLY A 126 -9.42 7.45 -7.23
C GLY A 126 -8.66 7.65 -5.92
N SER A 127 -8.60 8.89 -5.44
CA SER A 127 -7.99 9.20 -4.14
C SER A 127 -8.97 9.03 -3.00
N PHE A 128 -8.48 9.03 -1.76
CA PHE A 128 -9.37 9.25 -0.62
C PHE A 128 -10.05 10.61 -0.75
N LYS A 129 -11.24 10.65 -1.37
CA LYS A 129 -12.14 11.82 -1.29
C LYS A 129 -12.26 12.15 0.19
N SER A 130 -11.88 13.39 0.49
CA SER A 130 -11.53 13.88 1.82
C SER A 130 -12.07 13.04 2.97
N LEU A 131 -11.18 12.51 3.79
CA LEU A 131 -11.46 12.22 5.20
C LEU A 131 -11.71 13.57 5.91
N LYS A 132 -12.69 14.34 5.45
CA LYS A 132 -13.19 15.54 6.12
C LYS A 132 -13.92 15.02 7.35
N SER A 133 -13.21 15.06 8.48
CA SER A 133 -13.83 15.26 9.78
C SER A 133 -14.70 16.51 9.74
#